data_AF-A0A3B4WU66-F1
#
_entry.id   AF-A0A3B4WU66-F1
#
_cell.length_a   1.000
_cell.length_b   1.000
_cell.length_c   1.000
_cell.angle_alpha   90.00
_cell.angle_beta   90.00
_cell.angle_gamma   90.00
#
_symmetry.space_group_name_H-M   'P 1'
#
loop_
_entity.id
_entity.type
_entity.pdbx_description
1 polymer ?
#
loop_
_entity_poly.entity_id
_entity_poly.type
_entity_poly.pdbx_seq_one_letter_code
_entity_poly.pdbx_strand_id
1 'polypeptide(L)'
;MSTVIICIFVCFGVLELFLKREREAFRIATVEPVHQLRHDLCFRLGEVQHQKLTAHPSSWKQVIQQKYLTSTSDNLVNIENIPEEVLNSDCPYPELMDSLIQAFHSLSDRYQSRLQCLQEQLQRTDRFCGWYPDDHLRFQFTLFEYTHDIPNHRALFMDMLQRLFPEKTRQELMEHERVWDWERFTQVQLSVVTQQWQRDQEELLARALVTLQEARHTHREELELHRDRQNQQDICLRLREKVSDMTILRVLWKSNYWELFVVTLCKLLFFPQVRQFYLKQQKRRDVLEQRDQERLAYLRSVMEEQVGVVAVADPERMMADTEAWRSRHLNVKESELQRPLYSINTYTDTQIVSDPRVRVEQALREAGLHHSQYAKEVLSVIKPPKPPRRDTKSILKF
;
A
#
# COMPACT_ATOMS: atom_id res chain seq x y z
N MET A 1 -5.12 -3.85 -56.51
CA MET A 1 -5.60 -4.04 -55.12
C MET A 1 -6.97 -4.72 -55.02
N SER A 2 -7.86 -4.58 -56.02
CA SER A 2 -9.23 -5.11 -55.94
C SER A 2 -9.36 -6.63 -55.99
N THR A 3 -8.46 -7.35 -56.66
CA THR A 3 -8.52 -8.82 -56.81
C THR A 3 -8.16 -9.58 -55.54
N VAL A 4 -7.20 -9.07 -54.76
CA VAL A 4 -6.77 -9.71 -53.50
C VAL A 4 -7.86 -9.60 -52.43
N ILE A 5 -8.57 -8.47 -52.37
CA ILE A 5 -9.67 -8.26 -51.42
C ILE A 5 -10.86 -9.19 -51.74
N ILE A 6 -11.17 -9.39 -53.03
CA ILE A 6 -12.22 -10.33 -53.47
C ILE A 6 -11.85 -11.77 -53.11
N CYS A 7 -10.59 -12.19 -53.32
CA CYS A 7 -10.12 -13.52 -52.91
C CYS A 7 -10.21 -13.73 -51.38
N ILE A 8 -9.87 -12.73 -50.57
CA ILE A 8 -9.96 -12.83 -49.11
C ILE A 8 -11.43 -12.97 -48.67
N PHE A 9 -12.35 -12.18 -49.25
CA PHE A 9 -13.78 -12.28 -48.94
C PHE A 9 -14.39 -13.64 -49.35
N VAL A 10 -14.01 -14.16 -50.52
CA VAL A 10 -14.46 -15.48 -50.97
C VAL A 10 -13.91 -16.59 -50.08
N CYS A 11 -12.62 -16.53 -49.70
CA CYS A 11 -12.03 -17.49 -48.75
C CYS A 11 -12.71 -17.43 -47.37
N PHE A 12 -13.01 -16.24 -46.86
CA PHE A 12 -13.67 -16.08 -45.56
C PHE A 12 -15.10 -16.64 -45.58
N GLY A 13 -15.85 -16.38 -46.66
CA GLY A 13 -17.20 -16.92 -46.84
C GLY A 13 -17.23 -18.45 -46.97
N VAL A 14 -16.25 -19.04 -47.65
CA VAL A 14 -16.12 -20.51 -47.75
C VAL A 14 -15.77 -21.12 -46.39
N LEU A 15 -14.88 -20.48 -45.61
CA LEU A 15 -14.51 -20.95 -44.27
C LEU A 15 -15.70 -20.88 -43.30
N GLU A 16 -16.52 -19.82 -43.37
CA GLU A 16 -17.69 -19.65 -42.52
C GLU A 16 -18.78 -20.72 -42.83
N LEU A 17 -18.98 -21.03 -44.11
CA LEU A 17 -19.90 -22.09 -44.54
C LEU A 17 -19.40 -23.48 -44.10
N PHE A 18 -18.10 -23.71 -44.17
CA PHE A 18 -17.48 -24.97 -43.72
C PHE A 18 -17.63 -25.15 -42.20
N LEU A 19 -17.35 -24.11 -41.41
CA LEU A 19 -17.53 -24.13 -39.95
C LEU A 19 -18.99 -24.31 -39.54
N LYS A 20 -19.95 -23.72 -40.27
CA LYS A 20 -21.38 -23.96 -40.04
C LYS A 20 -21.77 -25.42 -40.32
N ARG A 21 -21.24 -26.02 -41.40
CA ARG A 21 -21.46 -27.45 -41.70
C ARG A 21 -20.86 -28.38 -40.67
N GLU A 22 -19.63 -28.14 -40.22
CA GLU A 22 -19.00 -28.97 -39.19
C GLU A 22 -19.72 -28.86 -37.84
N ARG A 23 -20.15 -27.64 -37.46
CA ARG A 23 -20.92 -27.45 -36.22
C ARG A 23 -22.28 -28.16 -36.27
N GLU A 24 -22.93 -28.15 -37.43
CA GLU A 24 -24.20 -28.86 -37.63
C GLU A 24 -24.01 -30.38 -37.64
N ALA A 25 -22.95 -30.87 -38.30
CA ALA A 25 -22.59 -32.28 -38.28
C ALA A 25 -22.25 -32.76 -36.86
N PHE A 26 -21.53 -31.94 -36.08
CA PHE A 26 -21.26 -32.23 -34.67
C PHE A 26 -22.56 -32.26 -33.86
N ARG A 27 -23.45 -31.27 -34.01
CA ARG A 27 -24.76 -31.25 -33.33
C ARG A 27 -25.57 -32.52 -33.59
N ILE A 28 -25.65 -32.95 -34.85
CA ILE A 28 -26.38 -34.17 -35.22
C ILE A 28 -25.69 -35.43 -34.68
N ALA A 29 -24.35 -35.48 -34.68
CA ALA A 29 -23.61 -36.67 -34.25
C ALA A 29 -23.52 -36.84 -32.73
N THR A 30 -23.48 -35.76 -31.94
CA THR A 30 -23.29 -35.84 -30.48
C THR A 30 -24.46 -35.32 -29.67
N VAL A 31 -25.14 -34.25 -30.09
CA VAL A 31 -26.20 -33.62 -29.27
C VAL A 31 -27.53 -34.33 -29.46
N GLU A 32 -27.89 -34.67 -30.70
CA GLU A 32 -29.17 -35.31 -31.02
C GLU A 32 -29.31 -36.71 -30.37
N PRO A 33 -28.30 -37.59 -30.37
CA PRO A 33 -28.38 -38.90 -29.72
C PRO A 33 -28.52 -38.79 -28.19
N VAL A 34 -27.92 -37.76 -27.57
CA VAL A 34 -28.06 -37.51 -26.13
C VAL A 34 -29.47 -37.03 -25.79
N HIS A 35 -30.04 -36.16 -26.64
CA HIS A 35 -31.44 -35.76 -26.52
C HIS A 35 -32.38 -36.96 -26.70
N GLN A 36 -32.10 -37.83 -27.66
CA GLN A 36 -32.91 -39.03 -27.90
C GLN A 36 -32.81 -40.02 -26.72
N LEU A 37 -31.62 -40.22 -26.16
CA LEU A 37 -31.43 -41.02 -24.94
C LEU A 37 -32.21 -40.44 -23.76
N ARG A 38 -32.22 -39.11 -23.59
CA ARG A 38 -33.01 -38.44 -22.56
C ARG A 38 -34.51 -38.70 -22.74
N HIS A 39 -35.02 -38.62 -23.97
CA HIS A 39 -36.42 -38.87 -24.27
C HIS A 39 -36.79 -40.34 -24.02
N ASP A 40 -35.95 -41.29 -24.43
CA ASP A 40 -36.13 -42.73 -24.17
C ASP A 40 -36.06 -43.06 -22.68
N LEU A 41 -35.15 -42.41 -21.93
CA LEU A 41 -35.07 -42.56 -20.48
C LEU A 41 -36.29 -41.98 -19.78
N CYS A 42 -36.79 -40.81 -20.19
CA CYS A 42 -38.03 -40.25 -19.66
C CYS A 42 -39.24 -41.16 -19.94
N PHE A 43 -39.32 -41.73 -21.14
CA PHE A 43 -40.37 -42.67 -21.51
C PHE A 43 -40.32 -43.95 -20.65
N ARG A 44 -39.13 -44.56 -20.52
CA ARG A 44 -38.93 -45.75 -19.68
C ARG A 44 -39.15 -45.46 -18.20
N LEU A 45 -38.82 -44.27 -17.70
CA LEU A 45 -39.13 -43.87 -16.33
C LEU A 45 -40.65 -43.79 -16.10
N GLY A 46 -41.39 -43.26 -17.07
CA GLY A 46 -42.85 -43.20 -17.06
C GLY A 46 -43.50 -44.59 -17.06
N GLU A 47 -42.99 -45.54 -17.86
CA GLU A 47 -43.43 -46.94 -17.84
C GLU A 47 -43.12 -47.64 -16.51
N VAL A 48 -41.92 -47.44 -15.96
CA VAL A 48 -41.52 -48.03 -14.66
C VAL A 48 -42.34 -47.44 -13.51
N GLN A 49 -42.72 -46.16 -13.57
CA GLN A 49 -43.63 -45.54 -12.61
C GLN A 49 -45.06 -46.08 -12.74
N HIS A 50 -45.57 -46.28 -13.96
CA HIS A 50 -46.88 -46.91 -14.18
C HIS A 50 -46.90 -48.38 -13.72
N GLN A 51 -45.86 -49.16 -13.98
CA GLN A 51 -45.74 -50.54 -13.48
C GLN A 51 -45.60 -50.61 -11.95
N LYS A 52 -44.92 -49.64 -11.31
CA LYS A 52 -44.86 -49.53 -9.84
C LYS A 52 -46.20 -49.15 -9.20
N LEU A 53 -47.05 -48.40 -9.90
CA LEU A 53 -48.38 -48.02 -9.43
C LEU A 53 -49.36 -49.21 -9.46
N THR A 54 -49.18 -50.16 -10.38
CA THR A 54 -50.09 -51.31 -10.52
C THR A 54 -49.74 -52.51 -9.64
N ALA A 55 -48.50 -52.65 -9.15
CA ALA A 55 -48.02 -53.91 -8.55
C ALA A 55 -48.08 -53.99 -7.01
N HIS A 56 -48.12 -52.88 -6.25
CA HIS A 56 -48.06 -52.97 -4.78
C HIS A 56 -48.81 -51.84 -4.03
N PRO A 57 -50.15 -51.88 -3.91
CA PRO A 57 -50.88 -50.95 -3.05
C PRO A 57 -50.53 -51.09 -1.56
N SER A 58 -50.05 -52.26 -1.14
CA SER A 58 -49.80 -52.61 0.27
C SER A 58 -48.43 -52.15 0.79
N SER A 59 -47.44 -52.00 -0.09
CA SER A 59 -46.07 -51.59 0.29
C SER A 59 -45.99 -50.08 0.58
N TRP A 60 -46.74 -49.26 -0.18
CA TRP A 60 -46.83 -47.82 0.08
C TRP A 60 -47.50 -47.49 1.42
N LYS A 61 -48.35 -48.37 1.96
CA LYS A 61 -48.97 -48.19 3.29
C LYS A 61 -47.94 -48.16 4.40
N GLN A 62 -46.92 -49.03 4.34
CA GLN A 62 -45.79 -49.03 5.28
C GLN A 62 -44.82 -47.88 5.02
N VAL A 63 -44.55 -47.54 3.76
CA VAL A 63 -43.62 -46.45 3.41
C VAL A 63 -44.18 -45.09 3.80
N ILE A 64 -45.48 -44.85 3.65
CA ILE A 64 -46.12 -43.59 4.04
C ILE A 64 -46.19 -43.47 5.58
N GLN A 65 -46.55 -44.53 6.29
CA GLN A 65 -46.48 -44.56 7.76
C GLN A 65 -45.04 -44.39 8.27
N GLN A 66 -44.04 -45.03 7.67
CA GLN A 66 -42.63 -44.81 8.04
C GLN A 66 -42.16 -43.38 7.70
N LYS A 67 -42.60 -42.79 6.59
CA LYS A 67 -42.21 -41.41 6.24
C LYS A 67 -42.74 -40.39 7.26
N TYR A 68 -43.95 -40.59 7.78
CA TYR A 68 -44.56 -39.72 8.80
C TYR A 68 -44.11 -40.05 10.24
N LEU A 69 -43.78 -41.32 10.56
CA LEU A 69 -43.37 -41.72 11.92
C LEU A 69 -41.85 -41.66 12.20
N THR A 70 -40.98 -41.77 11.20
CA THR A 70 -39.52 -41.92 11.41
C THR A 70 -38.74 -40.62 11.12
N SER A 71 -39.31 -39.68 10.37
CA SER A 71 -38.61 -38.45 9.97
C SER A 71 -38.45 -37.40 11.08
N THR A 72 -39.12 -37.54 12.23
CA THR A 72 -39.14 -36.53 13.31
C THR A 72 -38.13 -36.80 14.43
N SER A 73 -37.65 -38.04 14.57
CA SER A 73 -36.63 -38.42 15.57
C SER A 73 -35.21 -38.23 15.04
N ASP A 74 -34.98 -38.60 13.77
CA ASP A 74 -33.62 -38.76 13.25
C ASP A 74 -33.07 -37.51 12.54
N ASN A 75 -33.85 -36.43 12.48
CA ASN A 75 -33.45 -35.13 11.93
C ASN A 75 -33.14 -34.09 13.02
N LEU A 76 -32.73 -34.52 14.22
CA LEU A 76 -31.91 -33.68 15.10
C LEU A 76 -30.50 -33.58 14.47
N VAL A 77 -30.44 -32.98 13.28
CA VAL A 77 -29.20 -32.49 12.70
C VAL A 77 -28.64 -31.50 13.71
N ASN A 78 -27.34 -31.62 14.05
CA ASN A 78 -26.60 -30.67 14.87
C ASN A 78 -26.79 -29.25 14.32
N ILE A 79 -27.81 -28.52 14.79
CA ILE A 79 -28.05 -27.10 14.48
C ILE A 79 -26.94 -26.22 15.08
N GLU A 80 -26.15 -26.76 16.00
CA GLU A 80 -25.08 -26.07 16.72
C GLU A 80 -23.73 -26.04 16.01
N ASN A 81 -23.55 -26.79 14.92
CA ASN A 81 -22.23 -26.86 14.29
C ASN A 81 -22.00 -25.65 13.37
N ILE A 82 -21.17 -24.72 13.86
CA ILE A 82 -20.52 -23.73 13.01
C ILE A 82 -19.72 -24.51 11.94
N PRO A 83 -19.92 -24.20 10.65
CA PRO A 83 -19.23 -24.90 9.58
C PRO A 83 -17.71 -24.80 9.72
N GLU A 84 -17.03 -25.95 9.63
CA GLU A 84 -15.58 -26.07 9.80
C GLU A 84 -14.82 -25.21 8.78
N GLU A 85 -15.42 -24.93 7.63
CA GLU A 85 -14.88 -24.08 6.56
C GLU A 85 -14.70 -22.63 7.00
N VAL A 86 -15.55 -22.14 7.91
CA VAL A 86 -15.44 -20.79 8.48
C VAL A 86 -14.42 -20.79 9.62
N LEU A 87 -14.44 -21.81 10.50
CA LEU A 87 -13.52 -21.90 11.63
C LEU A 87 -12.06 -22.11 11.22
N ASN A 88 -11.82 -22.92 10.18
CA ASN A 88 -10.47 -23.19 9.66
C ASN A 88 -9.99 -22.10 8.69
N SER A 89 -10.67 -20.95 8.66
CA SER A 89 -10.32 -19.89 7.73
C SER A 89 -9.16 -19.03 8.29
N ASP A 90 -8.03 -19.01 7.58
CA ASP A 90 -6.91 -18.06 7.72
C ASP A 90 -7.32 -16.61 7.35
N CYS A 91 -8.28 -16.02 8.06
CA CYS A 91 -8.69 -14.63 7.86
C CYS A 91 -7.76 -13.68 8.64
N PRO A 92 -7.25 -12.60 8.02
CA PRO A 92 -6.39 -11.63 8.70
C PRO A 92 -7.15 -10.69 9.66
N TYR A 93 -8.49 -10.63 9.57
CA TYR A 93 -9.33 -9.73 10.37
C TYR A 93 -10.16 -10.52 11.40
N PRO A 94 -9.82 -10.46 12.71
CA PRO A 94 -10.53 -11.21 13.75
C PRO A 94 -11.94 -10.70 14.01
N GLU A 95 -12.16 -9.38 13.91
CA GLU A 95 -13.49 -8.77 14.11
C GLU A 95 -14.53 -9.28 13.10
N LEU A 96 -14.08 -9.52 11.86
CA LEU A 96 -14.92 -10.12 10.82
C LEU A 96 -15.29 -11.56 11.19
N MET A 97 -14.33 -12.34 11.70
CA MET A 97 -14.56 -13.72 12.14
C MET A 97 -15.59 -13.77 13.28
N ASP A 98 -15.46 -12.90 14.28
CA ASP A 98 -16.40 -12.84 15.40
C ASP A 98 -17.82 -12.46 14.93
N SER A 99 -17.92 -11.51 13.99
CA SER A 99 -19.21 -11.11 13.42
C SER A 99 -19.91 -12.24 12.67
N LEU A 100 -19.13 -13.08 11.96
CA LEU A 100 -19.66 -14.24 11.24
C LEU A 100 -20.10 -15.32 12.22
N ILE A 101 -19.29 -15.63 13.24
CA ILE A 101 -19.64 -16.60 14.28
C ILE A 101 -20.93 -16.17 15.00
N GLN A 102 -21.04 -14.89 15.36
CA GLN A 102 -22.25 -14.34 15.96
C GLN A 102 -23.47 -14.43 15.01
N ALA A 103 -23.29 -14.19 13.72
CA ALA A 103 -24.36 -14.33 12.73
C ALA A 103 -24.87 -15.77 12.66
N PHE A 104 -23.98 -16.76 12.64
CA PHE A 104 -24.35 -18.19 12.68
C PHE A 104 -25.09 -18.55 13.97
N HIS A 105 -24.58 -18.16 15.14
CA HIS A 105 -25.28 -18.38 16.41
C HIS A 105 -26.67 -17.75 16.41
N SER A 106 -26.81 -16.49 15.97
CA SER A 106 -28.10 -15.81 15.90
C SER A 106 -29.09 -16.48 14.94
N LEU A 107 -28.61 -17.13 13.88
CA LEU A 107 -29.43 -17.89 12.95
C LEU A 107 -29.91 -19.18 13.62
N SER A 108 -28.99 -19.95 14.21
CA SER A 108 -29.29 -21.18 14.92
C SER A 108 -30.27 -20.95 16.06
N ASP A 109 -30.08 -19.93 16.91
CA ASP A 109 -30.96 -19.62 18.04
C ASP A 109 -32.41 -19.32 17.59
N ARG A 110 -32.57 -18.55 16.51
CA ARG A 110 -33.90 -18.18 15.97
C ARG A 110 -34.65 -19.41 15.47
N TYR A 111 -33.97 -20.29 14.74
CA TYR A 111 -34.58 -21.51 14.22
C TYR A 111 -34.81 -22.56 15.32
N GLN A 112 -33.88 -22.69 16.26
CA GLN A 112 -33.99 -23.60 17.40
C GLN A 112 -35.17 -23.22 18.30
N SER A 113 -35.32 -21.93 18.64
CA SER A 113 -36.47 -21.45 19.42
C SER A 113 -37.80 -21.75 18.71
N ARG A 114 -37.87 -21.50 17.40
CA ARG A 114 -39.08 -21.76 16.60
C ARG A 114 -39.40 -23.26 16.50
N LEU A 115 -38.38 -24.09 16.29
CA LEU A 115 -38.53 -25.54 16.24
C LEU A 115 -38.98 -26.10 17.60
N GLN A 116 -38.38 -25.63 18.70
CA GLN A 116 -38.77 -26.00 20.06
C GLN A 116 -40.24 -25.64 20.32
N CYS A 117 -40.70 -24.44 19.95
CA CYS A 117 -42.11 -24.06 20.10
C CYS A 117 -43.06 -25.00 19.34
N LEU A 118 -42.74 -25.34 18.08
CA LEU A 118 -43.56 -26.26 17.28
C LEU A 118 -43.52 -27.69 17.83
N GLN A 119 -42.39 -28.11 18.38
CA GLN A 119 -42.21 -29.43 18.97
C GLN A 119 -42.93 -29.56 20.31
N GLU A 120 -42.90 -28.55 21.17
CA GLU A 120 -43.70 -28.48 22.39
C GLU A 120 -45.20 -28.50 22.08
N GLN A 121 -45.63 -27.81 21.02
CA GLN A 121 -47.01 -27.88 20.56
C GLN A 121 -47.36 -29.32 20.18
N LEU A 122 -46.54 -30.00 19.38
CA LEU A 122 -46.78 -31.38 18.97
C LEU A 122 -46.75 -32.39 20.13
N GLN A 123 -45.93 -32.15 21.17
CA GLN A 123 -45.88 -33.00 22.37
C GLN A 123 -47.11 -32.86 23.28
N ARG A 124 -47.82 -31.73 23.22
CA ARG A 124 -49.06 -31.53 23.98
C ARG A 124 -50.22 -32.39 23.46
N THR A 125 -50.14 -32.82 22.20
CA THR A 125 -51.07 -33.75 21.57
C THR A 125 -50.49 -35.16 21.57
N ASP A 126 -51.28 -36.14 21.99
CA ASP A 126 -50.89 -37.55 21.93
C ASP A 126 -50.78 -38.02 20.47
N ARG A 127 -49.87 -38.96 20.19
CA ARG A 127 -49.53 -39.46 18.83
C ARG A 127 -50.73 -40.04 18.06
N PHE A 128 -51.82 -40.33 18.76
CA PHE A 128 -53.07 -40.86 18.21
C PHE A 128 -54.26 -39.94 18.47
N CYS A 129 -54.03 -38.66 18.77
CA CYS A 129 -55.07 -37.67 19.09
C CYS A 129 -56.01 -38.12 20.24
N GLY A 130 -55.51 -38.92 21.19
CA GLY A 130 -56.30 -39.49 22.30
C GLY A 130 -57.20 -40.67 21.91
N TRP A 131 -57.10 -41.18 20.68
CA TRP A 131 -57.83 -42.36 20.21
C TRP A 131 -57.01 -43.64 20.40
N TYR A 132 -57.69 -44.78 20.42
CA TYR A 132 -57.01 -46.07 20.43
C TYR A 132 -56.24 -46.25 19.10
N PRO A 133 -55.00 -46.79 19.10
CA PRO A 133 -54.18 -46.88 17.90
C PRO A 133 -54.90 -47.56 16.73
N ASP A 134 -55.62 -48.66 16.97
CA ASP A 134 -56.34 -49.37 15.90
C ASP A 134 -57.51 -48.55 15.33
N ASP A 135 -58.18 -47.74 16.15
CA ASP A 135 -59.30 -46.89 15.72
C ASP A 135 -58.77 -45.67 14.94
N HIS A 136 -57.67 -45.08 15.38
CA HIS A 136 -56.98 -44.02 14.66
C HIS A 136 -56.47 -44.51 13.29
N LEU A 137 -55.93 -45.74 13.23
CA LEU A 137 -55.50 -46.37 11.97
C LEU A 137 -56.66 -46.63 11.01
N ARG A 138 -57.80 -47.11 11.52
CA ARG A 138 -59.04 -47.29 10.73
C ARG A 138 -59.56 -45.95 10.21
N PHE A 139 -59.50 -44.90 11.02
CA PHE A 139 -59.84 -43.53 10.63
C PHE A 139 -58.92 -43.01 9.51
N GLN A 140 -57.60 -43.12 9.69
CA GLN A 140 -56.61 -42.75 8.68
C GLN A 140 -56.82 -43.52 7.36
N PHE A 141 -57.02 -44.84 7.45
CA PHE A 141 -57.24 -45.68 6.27
C PHE A 141 -58.47 -45.24 5.48
N THR A 142 -59.57 -44.93 6.18
CA THR A 142 -60.79 -44.43 5.57
C THR A 142 -60.52 -43.11 4.84
N LEU A 143 -59.79 -42.17 5.47
CA LEU A 143 -59.42 -40.91 4.81
C LEU A 143 -58.54 -41.08 3.57
N PHE A 144 -57.63 -42.06 3.57
CA PHE A 144 -56.77 -42.34 2.42
C PHE A 144 -57.51 -43.01 1.25
N GLU A 145 -58.58 -43.75 1.52
CA GLU A 145 -59.39 -44.42 0.49
C GLU A 145 -60.25 -43.43 -0.31
N TYR A 146 -60.69 -42.33 0.32
CA TYR A 146 -61.43 -41.26 -0.34
C TYR A 146 -60.50 -40.11 -0.74
N THR A 147 -59.90 -40.19 -1.93
CA THR A 147 -59.04 -39.12 -2.45
C THR A 147 -59.82 -37.84 -2.79
N HIS A 148 -59.12 -36.70 -2.78
CA HIS A 148 -59.68 -35.36 -3.05
C HIS A 148 -60.24 -35.20 -4.48
N ASP A 149 -60.03 -36.18 -5.37
CA ASP A 149 -60.50 -36.17 -6.75
C ASP A 149 -62.01 -36.46 -6.85
N ILE A 150 -62.61 -37.02 -5.80
CA ILE A 150 -64.04 -37.33 -5.75
C ILE A 150 -64.82 -36.09 -5.27
N PRO A 151 -65.81 -35.59 -6.05
CA PRO A 151 -66.67 -34.51 -5.58
C PRO A 151 -67.44 -34.94 -4.32
N ASN A 152 -67.57 -34.03 -3.35
CA ASN A 152 -68.14 -34.32 -2.03
C ASN A 152 -67.39 -35.39 -1.20
N HIS A 153 -66.09 -35.58 -1.40
CA HIS A 153 -65.26 -36.51 -0.61
C HIS A 153 -65.53 -36.40 0.90
N ARG A 154 -65.65 -35.18 1.42
CA ARG A 154 -65.92 -34.90 2.83
C ARG A 154 -67.25 -35.44 3.34
N ALA A 155 -68.31 -35.36 2.55
CA ALA A 155 -69.59 -35.93 2.96
C ALA A 155 -69.54 -37.47 2.95
N LEU A 156 -68.88 -38.05 1.94
CA LEU A 156 -68.79 -39.49 1.73
C LEU A 156 -67.94 -40.19 2.79
N PHE A 157 -66.75 -39.67 3.09
CA PHE A 157 -65.92 -40.28 4.14
C PHE A 157 -66.55 -40.10 5.51
N MET A 158 -67.21 -38.97 5.79
CA MET A 158 -67.90 -38.77 7.07
C MET A 158 -69.09 -39.72 7.26
N ASP A 159 -69.81 -40.05 6.18
CA ASP A 159 -70.87 -41.07 6.23
C ASP A 159 -70.28 -42.47 6.44
N MET A 160 -69.15 -42.78 5.80
CA MET A 160 -68.45 -44.05 6.01
C MET A 160 -67.92 -44.19 7.44
N LEU A 161 -67.30 -43.14 7.98
CA LEU A 161 -66.80 -43.13 9.36
C LEU A 161 -67.91 -43.33 10.38
N GLN A 162 -69.10 -42.78 10.15
CA GLN A 162 -70.27 -43.03 11.00
C GLN A 162 -70.72 -44.49 11.00
N ARG A 163 -70.54 -45.20 9.87
CA ARG A 163 -70.87 -46.64 9.76
C ARG A 163 -69.80 -47.52 10.41
N LEU A 164 -68.53 -47.10 10.34
CA LEU A 164 -67.39 -47.85 10.89
C LEU A 164 -67.26 -47.66 12.41
N PHE A 165 -67.72 -46.53 12.96
CA PHE A 165 -67.67 -46.22 14.38
C PHE A 165 -69.07 -45.97 14.95
N PRO A 166 -69.89 -47.02 15.16
CA PRO A 166 -71.24 -46.88 15.68
C PRO A 166 -71.31 -46.34 17.12
N GLU A 167 -70.22 -46.47 17.89
CA GLU A 167 -70.14 -45.96 19.28
C GLU A 167 -69.72 -44.49 19.39
N LYS A 168 -69.38 -43.82 18.27
CA LYS A 168 -68.86 -42.45 18.27
C LYS A 168 -69.84 -41.48 17.62
N THR A 169 -69.95 -40.29 18.18
CA THR A 169 -70.81 -39.26 17.60
C THR A 169 -70.15 -38.58 16.40
N ARG A 170 -70.96 -38.00 15.50
CA ARG A 170 -70.44 -37.18 14.39
C ARG A 170 -69.52 -36.05 14.89
N GLN A 171 -69.80 -35.49 16.06
CA GLN A 171 -69.02 -34.39 16.63
C GLN A 171 -67.65 -34.86 17.09
N GLU A 172 -67.55 -36.04 17.70
CA GLU A 172 -66.25 -36.63 18.10
C GLU A 172 -65.37 -36.95 16.89
N LEU A 173 -65.97 -37.43 15.79
CA LEU A 173 -65.25 -37.65 14.53
C LEU A 173 -64.72 -36.35 13.91
N MET A 174 -65.54 -35.29 13.95
CA MET A 174 -65.14 -33.95 13.50
C MET A 174 -64.04 -33.34 14.37
N GLU A 175 -64.09 -33.56 15.68
CA GLU A 175 -63.06 -33.06 16.60
C GLU A 175 -61.73 -33.81 16.39
N HIS A 176 -61.80 -35.13 16.19
CA HIS A 176 -60.62 -35.92 15.82
C HIS A 176 -60.03 -35.50 14.47
N GLU A 177 -60.85 -35.24 13.44
CA GLU A 177 -60.42 -34.68 12.14
C GLU A 177 -59.65 -33.37 12.35
N ARG A 178 -60.16 -32.46 13.19
CA ARG A 178 -59.51 -31.17 13.47
C ARG A 178 -58.16 -31.33 14.17
N VAL A 179 -58.08 -32.18 15.19
CA VAL A 179 -56.83 -32.43 15.93
C VAL A 179 -55.80 -33.07 15.00
N TRP A 180 -56.23 -34.04 14.18
CA TRP A 180 -55.38 -34.68 13.19
C TRP A 180 -54.89 -33.73 12.09
N ASP A 181 -55.77 -32.89 11.54
CA ASP A 181 -55.41 -31.86 10.56
C ASP A 181 -54.42 -30.85 11.15
N TRP A 182 -54.61 -30.49 12.42
CA TRP A 182 -53.70 -29.61 13.13
C TRP A 182 -52.33 -30.26 13.38
N GLU A 183 -52.28 -31.54 13.75
CA GLU A 183 -51.01 -32.29 13.90
C GLU A 183 -50.28 -32.40 12.57
N ARG A 184 -50.99 -32.75 11.49
CA ARG A 184 -50.42 -32.82 10.14
C ARG A 184 -49.91 -31.47 9.67
N PHE A 185 -50.67 -30.41 9.91
CA PHE A 185 -50.25 -29.04 9.61
C PHE A 185 -48.96 -28.69 10.38
N THR A 186 -48.91 -28.98 11.67
CA THR A 186 -47.75 -28.72 12.53
C THR A 186 -46.51 -29.52 12.08
N GLN A 187 -46.69 -30.78 11.68
CA GLN A 187 -45.62 -31.60 11.09
C GLN A 187 -45.12 -31.06 9.75
N VAL A 188 -46.02 -30.60 8.88
CA VAL A 188 -45.64 -29.93 7.63
C VAL A 188 -44.87 -28.64 7.94
N GLN A 189 -45.33 -27.84 8.90
CA GLN A 189 -44.61 -26.64 9.34
C GLN A 189 -43.21 -26.96 9.86
N LEU A 190 -43.04 -28.02 10.66
CA LEU A 190 -41.72 -28.48 11.09
C LEU A 190 -40.82 -28.79 9.89
N SER A 191 -41.31 -29.57 8.92
CA SER A 191 -40.53 -29.90 7.71
C SER A 191 -40.13 -28.65 6.91
N VAL A 192 -41.02 -27.66 6.81
CA VAL A 192 -40.77 -26.39 6.11
C VAL A 192 -39.74 -25.55 6.86
N VAL A 193 -39.83 -25.47 8.19
CA VAL A 193 -38.89 -24.71 9.02
C VAL A 193 -37.49 -25.34 8.96
N THR A 194 -37.38 -26.67 8.99
CA THR A 194 -36.10 -27.37 8.83
C THR A 194 -35.49 -27.11 7.45
N GLN A 195 -36.28 -27.17 6.37
CA GLN A 195 -35.81 -26.85 5.02
C GLN A 195 -35.43 -25.37 4.87
N GLN A 196 -36.14 -24.47 5.56
CA GLN A 196 -35.79 -23.04 5.58
C GLN A 196 -34.45 -22.83 6.28
N TRP A 197 -34.24 -23.46 7.44
CA TRP A 197 -32.96 -23.40 8.15
C TRP A 197 -31.79 -23.87 7.28
N GLN A 198 -31.93 -25.00 6.58
CA GLN A 198 -30.89 -25.50 5.68
C GLN A 198 -30.54 -24.49 4.58
N ARG A 199 -31.57 -23.91 3.92
CA ARG A 199 -31.36 -22.90 2.87
C ARG A 199 -30.68 -21.64 3.40
N ASP A 200 -31.14 -21.13 4.55
CA ASP A 200 -30.58 -19.92 5.14
C ASP A 200 -29.15 -20.15 5.64
N GLN A 201 -28.84 -21.35 6.15
CA GLN A 201 -27.49 -21.73 6.55
C GLN A 201 -26.56 -21.81 5.34
N GLU A 202 -26.98 -22.47 4.25
CA GLU A 202 -26.23 -22.53 3.00
C GLU A 202 -26.01 -21.14 2.40
N GLU A 203 -27.02 -20.27 2.44
CA GLU A 203 -26.91 -18.89 1.97
C GLU A 203 -25.95 -18.06 2.82
N LEU A 204 -26.05 -18.17 4.15
CA LEU A 204 -25.13 -17.49 5.06
C LEU A 204 -23.70 -17.99 4.88
N LEU A 205 -23.51 -19.30 4.67
CA LEU A 205 -22.23 -19.91 4.34
C LEU A 205 -21.65 -19.37 3.05
N ALA A 206 -22.43 -19.38 1.97
CA ALA A 206 -21.98 -18.88 0.67
C ALA A 206 -21.54 -17.40 0.78
N ARG A 207 -22.34 -16.58 1.47
CA ARG A 207 -22.01 -15.17 1.71
C ARG A 207 -20.76 -15.01 2.57
N ALA A 208 -20.63 -15.78 3.66
CA ALA A 208 -19.48 -15.75 4.55
C ALA A 208 -18.18 -16.15 3.83
N LEU A 209 -18.22 -17.19 2.99
CA LEU A 209 -17.05 -17.61 2.22
C LEU A 209 -16.61 -16.55 1.21
N VAL A 210 -17.55 -15.88 0.54
CA VAL A 210 -17.25 -14.78 -0.38
C VAL A 210 -16.63 -13.61 0.37
N THR A 211 -17.21 -13.17 1.49
CA THR A 211 -16.66 -12.04 2.26
C THR A 211 -15.29 -12.34 2.84
N LEU A 212 -15.04 -13.58 3.27
CA LEU A 212 -13.71 -14.02 3.72
C LEU A 212 -12.69 -14.06 2.58
N GLN A 213 -13.09 -14.50 1.39
CA GLN A 213 -12.22 -14.48 0.21
C GLN A 213 -11.89 -13.06 -0.23
N GLU A 214 -12.89 -12.16 -0.26
CA GLU A 214 -12.71 -10.74 -0.55
C GLU A 214 -11.75 -10.10 0.45
N ALA A 215 -11.97 -10.30 1.76
CA ALA A 215 -11.11 -9.75 2.80
C ALA A 215 -9.67 -10.26 2.71
N ARG A 216 -9.47 -11.54 2.37
CA ARG A 216 -8.12 -12.07 2.11
C ARG A 216 -7.48 -11.46 0.88
N HIS A 217 -8.25 -11.23 -0.19
CA HIS A 217 -7.76 -10.59 -1.40
C HIS A 217 -7.34 -9.15 -1.12
N THR A 218 -8.21 -8.36 -0.49
CA THR A 218 -7.91 -6.97 -0.16
C THR A 218 -6.68 -6.85 0.73
N HIS A 219 -6.53 -7.74 1.72
CA HIS A 219 -5.35 -7.75 2.58
C HIS A 219 -4.05 -8.06 1.81
N ARG A 220 -4.10 -9.00 0.86
CA ARG A 220 -2.94 -9.30 0.00
C ARG A 220 -2.56 -8.11 -0.86
N GLU A 221 -3.53 -7.45 -1.47
CA GLU A 221 -3.30 -6.23 -2.25
C GLU A 221 -2.71 -5.11 -1.39
N GLU A 222 -3.21 -4.90 -0.17
CA GLU A 222 -2.65 -3.93 0.78
C GLU A 222 -1.19 -4.23 1.12
N LEU A 223 -0.85 -5.50 1.34
CA LEU A 223 0.53 -5.93 1.59
C LEU A 223 1.43 -5.69 0.38
N GLU A 224 0.95 -5.97 -0.84
CA GLU A 224 1.69 -5.70 -2.08
C GLU A 224 1.93 -4.20 -2.27
N LEU A 225 0.90 -3.38 -2.11
CA LEU A 225 1.01 -1.91 -2.16
C LEU A 225 1.99 -1.38 -1.10
N HIS A 226 1.98 -1.95 0.10
CA HIS A 226 2.93 -1.59 1.14
C HIS A 226 4.37 -1.95 0.73
N ARG A 227 4.60 -3.16 0.20
CA ARG A 227 5.93 -3.58 -0.28
C ARG A 227 6.40 -2.70 -1.44
N ASP A 228 5.53 -2.38 -2.38
CA ASP A 228 5.85 -1.49 -3.50
C ASP A 228 6.20 -0.09 -3.03
N ARG A 229 5.46 0.45 -2.05
CA ARG A 229 5.77 1.74 -1.43
C ARG A 229 7.13 1.73 -0.75
N GLN A 230 7.48 0.65 -0.04
CA GLN A 230 8.81 0.49 0.57
C GLN A 230 9.91 0.42 -0.51
N ASN A 231 9.71 -0.40 -1.56
CA ASN A 231 10.65 -0.51 -2.68
C ASN A 231 10.87 0.84 -3.38
N GLN A 232 9.78 1.59 -3.61
CA GLN A 232 9.86 2.94 -4.19
C GLN A 232 10.65 3.90 -3.30
N GLN A 233 10.44 3.85 -1.98
CA GLN A 233 11.21 4.64 -1.03
C GLN A 233 12.70 4.29 -1.09
N ASP A 234 13.06 3.02 -1.13
CA ASP A 234 14.45 2.57 -1.24
C ASP A 234 15.11 2.99 -2.56
N ILE A 235 14.37 2.92 -3.67
CA ILE A 235 14.84 3.43 -4.97
C ILE A 235 15.07 4.95 -4.89
N CYS A 236 14.13 5.70 -4.30
CA CYS A 236 14.25 7.15 -4.17
C CYS A 236 15.45 7.55 -3.29
N LEU A 237 15.72 6.81 -2.21
CA LEU A 237 16.88 7.02 -1.36
C LEU A 237 18.19 6.79 -2.14
N ARG A 238 18.31 5.65 -2.83
CA ARG A 238 19.49 5.34 -3.66
C ARG A 238 19.70 6.35 -4.79
N LEU A 239 18.62 6.83 -5.42
CA LEU A 239 18.70 7.85 -6.45
C LEU A 239 19.15 9.19 -5.87
N ARG A 240 18.66 9.58 -4.69
CA ARG A 240 19.07 10.81 -4.01
C ARG A 240 20.55 10.79 -3.65
N GLU A 241 21.05 9.66 -3.15
CA GLU A 241 22.47 9.46 -2.87
C GLU A 241 23.31 9.63 -4.14
N LYS A 242 22.95 8.92 -5.22
CA LYS A 242 23.65 9.05 -6.51
C LYS A 242 23.61 10.46 -7.08
N VAL A 243 22.49 11.19 -6.94
CA VAL A 243 22.38 12.58 -7.39
C VAL A 243 23.28 13.48 -6.53
N SER A 244 23.31 13.27 -5.21
CA SER A 244 24.21 13.96 -4.30
C SER A 244 25.67 13.74 -4.72
N ASP A 245 26.08 12.49 -4.91
CA ASP A 245 27.44 12.14 -5.35
C ASP A 245 27.76 12.77 -6.71
N MET A 246 26.84 12.70 -7.66
CA MET A 246 27.01 13.31 -8.98
C MET A 246 27.16 14.83 -8.87
N THR A 247 26.39 15.50 -8.01
CA THR A 247 26.55 16.94 -7.77
C THR A 247 27.89 17.29 -7.14
N ILE A 248 28.34 16.52 -6.15
CA ILE A 248 29.64 16.68 -5.50
C ILE A 248 30.76 16.48 -6.53
N LEU A 249 30.72 15.37 -7.27
CA LEU A 249 31.70 15.07 -8.33
C LEU A 249 31.72 16.15 -9.41
N ARG A 250 30.57 16.72 -9.79
CA ARG A 250 30.50 17.83 -10.75
C ARG A 250 31.14 19.10 -10.22
N VAL A 251 30.93 19.44 -8.95
CA VAL A 251 31.59 20.59 -8.31
C VAL A 251 33.11 20.37 -8.27
N LEU A 252 33.54 19.19 -7.83
CA LEU A 252 34.95 18.80 -7.79
C LEU A 252 35.60 18.83 -9.19
N TRP A 253 34.92 18.28 -10.20
CA TRP A 253 35.39 18.33 -11.59
C TRP A 253 35.47 19.75 -12.12
N LYS A 254 34.45 20.59 -11.90
CA LYS A 254 34.50 22.01 -12.32
C LYS A 254 35.66 22.74 -11.65
N SER A 255 35.89 22.53 -10.36
CA SER A 255 37.00 23.15 -9.64
C SER A 255 38.36 22.68 -10.16
N ASN A 256 38.58 21.36 -10.21
CA ASN A 256 39.88 20.80 -10.61
C ASN A 256 40.19 21.04 -12.09
N TYR A 257 39.20 20.92 -12.97
CA TYR A 257 39.37 21.18 -14.40
C TYR A 257 39.61 22.66 -14.67
N TRP A 258 38.88 23.57 -14.01
CA TRP A 258 39.06 25.01 -14.19
C TRP A 258 40.42 25.48 -13.68
N GLU A 259 40.85 25.00 -12.50
CA GLU A 259 42.20 25.27 -11.96
C GLU A 259 43.30 24.80 -12.92
N LEU A 260 43.23 23.55 -13.41
CA LEU A 260 44.20 23.01 -14.37
C LEU A 260 44.17 23.76 -15.72
N PHE A 261 42.98 24.12 -16.21
CA PHE A 261 42.80 24.83 -17.47
C PHE A 261 43.33 26.26 -17.39
N VAL A 262 43.01 27.01 -16.33
CA VAL A 262 43.47 28.39 -16.11
C VAL A 262 44.98 28.42 -15.92
N VAL A 263 45.57 27.50 -15.14
CA VAL A 263 47.03 27.42 -14.96
C VAL A 263 47.73 27.14 -16.30
N THR A 264 47.20 26.20 -17.08
CA THR A 264 47.75 25.87 -18.41
C THR A 264 47.62 27.04 -19.38
N LEU A 265 46.47 27.70 -19.41
CA LEU A 265 46.19 28.85 -20.28
C LEU A 265 47.06 30.06 -19.91
N CYS A 266 47.21 30.36 -18.61
CA CYS A 266 48.08 31.42 -18.12
C CYS A 266 49.54 31.16 -18.51
N LYS A 267 50.03 29.92 -18.38
CA LYS A 267 51.38 29.53 -18.82
C LYS A 267 51.62 29.75 -20.32
N LEU A 268 50.62 29.46 -21.16
CA LEU A 268 50.78 29.58 -22.62
C LEU A 268 50.61 31.01 -23.14
N LEU A 269 49.66 31.77 -22.60
CA LEU A 269 49.32 33.09 -23.13
C LEU A 269 49.97 34.25 -22.38
N PHE A 270 50.05 34.18 -21.04
CA PHE A 270 50.40 35.33 -20.21
C PHE A 270 51.88 35.35 -19.81
N PHE A 271 52.45 34.21 -19.42
CA PHE A 271 53.86 34.09 -19.04
C PHE A 271 54.88 34.59 -20.09
N PRO A 272 54.75 34.33 -21.41
CA PRO A 272 55.71 34.83 -22.39
C PRO A 272 55.67 36.36 -22.51
N GLN A 273 54.48 36.97 -22.40
CA GLN A 273 54.29 38.41 -22.52
C GLN A 273 54.86 39.16 -21.30
N VAL A 274 54.63 38.62 -20.10
CA VAL A 274 55.24 39.10 -18.86
C VAL A 274 56.76 38.95 -18.90
N ARG A 275 57.28 37.81 -19.37
CA ARG A 275 58.72 37.56 -19.52
C ARG A 275 59.37 38.57 -20.47
N GLN A 276 58.74 38.88 -21.61
CA GLN A 276 59.23 39.89 -22.55
C GLN A 276 59.23 41.30 -21.94
N PHE A 277 58.22 41.65 -21.15
CA PHE A 277 58.19 42.94 -20.44
C PHE A 277 59.37 43.09 -19.47
N TYR A 278 59.63 42.08 -18.63
CA TYR A 278 60.75 42.12 -17.69
C TYR A 278 62.12 42.17 -18.40
N LEU A 279 62.30 41.40 -19.49
CA LEU A 279 63.50 41.48 -20.33
C LEU A 279 63.71 42.89 -20.92
N LYS A 280 62.62 43.53 -21.37
CA LYS A 280 62.68 44.89 -21.92
C LYS A 280 63.00 45.93 -20.85
N GLN A 281 62.48 45.76 -19.63
CA GLN A 281 62.83 46.61 -18.49
C GLN A 281 64.29 46.44 -18.08
N GLN A 282 64.80 45.21 -18.06
CA GLN A 282 66.20 44.93 -17.73
C GLN A 282 67.13 45.59 -18.75
N LYS A 283 66.90 45.39 -20.05
CA LYS A 283 67.68 46.07 -21.11
C LYS A 283 67.67 47.59 -20.98
N ARG A 284 66.55 48.20 -20.56
CA ARG A 284 66.47 49.65 -20.33
C ARG A 284 67.33 50.09 -19.15
N ARG A 285 67.37 49.31 -18.07
CA ARG A 285 68.25 49.56 -16.93
C ARG A 285 69.70 49.43 -17.33
N ASP A 286 70.06 48.33 -18.00
CA ASP A 286 71.43 48.08 -18.45
C ASP A 286 71.93 49.21 -19.38
N VAL A 287 71.08 49.71 -20.29
CA VAL A 287 71.41 50.86 -21.15
C VAL A 287 71.57 52.16 -20.37
N LEU A 288 70.75 52.37 -19.34
CA LEU A 288 70.88 53.55 -18.48
C LEU A 288 72.18 53.49 -17.68
N GLU A 289 72.48 52.32 -17.10
CA GLU A 289 73.72 52.05 -16.38
C GLU A 289 74.94 52.20 -17.28
N GLN A 290 74.89 51.73 -18.53
CA GLN A 290 75.97 51.95 -19.52
C GLN A 290 76.18 53.44 -19.82
N ARG A 291 75.10 54.20 -20.05
CA ARG A 291 75.20 55.65 -20.29
C ARG A 291 75.74 56.39 -19.08
N ASP A 292 75.34 56.00 -17.88
CA ASP A 292 75.85 56.60 -16.66
C ASP A 292 77.31 56.20 -16.43
N GLN A 293 77.73 54.97 -16.76
CA GLN A 293 79.14 54.56 -16.77
C GLN A 293 79.96 55.36 -17.78
N GLU A 294 79.48 55.56 -19.00
CA GLU A 294 80.13 56.38 -20.03
C GLU A 294 80.25 57.85 -19.58
N ARG A 295 79.18 58.41 -19.00
CA ARG A 295 79.20 59.77 -18.42
C ARG A 295 80.21 59.86 -17.27
N LEU A 296 80.23 58.87 -16.39
CA LEU A 296 81.19 58.80 -15.29
C LEU A 296 82.62 58.65 -15.81
N ALA A 297 82.85 57.86 -16.85
CA ALA A 297 84.16 57.70 -17.48
C ALA A 297 84.62 58.99 -18.18
N TYR A 298 83.73 59.67 -18.89
CA TYR A 298 83.99 60.98 -19.49
C TYR A 298 84.26 62.06 -18.44
N LEU A 299 83.44 62.12 -17.39
CA LEU A 299 83.69 63.03 -16.27
C LEU A 299 85.01 62.70 -15.58
N ARG A 300 85.36 61.42 -15.45
CA ARG A 300 86.65 60.98 -14.89
C ARG A 300 87.81 61.40 -15.78
N SER A 301 87.72 61.28 -17.11
CA SER A 301 88.79 61.73 -18.01
C SER A 301 88.93 63.25 -18.01
N VAL A 302 87.82 64.00 -17.99
CA VAL A 302 87.84 65.47 -17.86
C VAL A 302 88.39 65.88 -16.51
N MET A 303 88.04 65.17 -15.43
CA MET A 303 88.64 65.40 -14.12
C MET A 303 90.13 65.07 -14.16
N GLU A 304 90.58 63.92 -14.67
CA GLU A 304 92.01 63.60 -14.78
C GLU A 304 92.80 64.64 -15.61
N GLU A 305 92.19 65.23 -16.64
CA GLU A 305 92.79 66.31 -17.45
C GLU A 305 92.82 67.67 -16.73
N GLN A 306 91.77 68.01 -15.96
CA GLN A 306 91.69 69.26 -15.17
C GLN A 306 92.41 69.15 -13.81
N VAL A 307 92.59 67.94 -13.32
CA VAL A 307 93.05 67.56 -11.99
C VAL A 307 94.32 66.76 -12.18
N GLY A 308 95.38 67.44 -12.65
CA GLY A 308 96.74 67.03 -12.31
C GLY A 308 96.94 67.19 -10.80
N VAL A 309 96.33 66.32 -9.99
CA VAL A 309 96.43 66.40 -8.52
C VAL A 309 97.66 65.66 -8.05
N VAL A 310 98.62 66.46 -7.62
CA VAL A 310 99.58 66.11 -6.58
C VAL A 310 98.83 66.19 -5.24
N ALA A 311 98.18 65.10 -4.84
CA ALA A 311 97.70 64.95 -3.46
C ALA A 311 98.69 64.06 -2.71
N VAL A 312 99.40 64.64 -1.75
CA VAL A 312 100.27 63.90 -0.83
C VAL A 312 99.39 63.02 0.05
N ALA A 313 99.69 61.73 0.14
CA ALA A 313 98.96 60.79 0.97
C ALA A 313 99.11 61.16 2.45
N ASP A 314 97.98 61.46 3.11
CA ASP A 314 97.89 61.76 4.54
C ASP A 314 97.39 60.50 5.29
N PRO A 315 98.26 59.79 6.04
CA PRO A 315 97.95 58.49 6.65
C PRO A 315 96.84 58.54 7.71
N GLU A 316 96.62 59.67 8.39
CA GLU A 316 95.64 59.74 9.48
C GLU A 316 94.20 59.80 8.98
N ARG A 317 93.96 60.40 7.81
CA ARG A 317 92.61 60.51 7.21
C ARG A 317 92.09 59.18 6.65
N MET A 318 93.00 58.26 6.30
CA MET A 318 92.65 56.95 5.73
C MET A 318 92.15 55.95 6.78
N MET A 319 92.52 56.16 8.05
CA MET A 319 92.18 55.29 9.18
C MET A 319 91.04 55.84 10.05
N ALA A 320 90.52 57.03 9.73
CA ALA A 320 89.46 57.67 10.51
C ALA A 320 88.06 57.20 10.09
N ASP A 321 87.18 56.95 11.06
CA ASP A 321 85.79 56.60 10.82
C ASP A 321 85.07 57.71 10.04
N THR A 322 84.36 57.33 8.99
CA THR A 322 83.54 58.24 8.17
C THR A 322 82.34 58.76 8.96
N GLU A 323 81.94 60.01 8.73
CA GLU A 323 80.81 60.66 9.42
C GLU A 323 79.49 59.87 9.29
N ALA A 324 79.34 59.12 8.19
CA ALA A 324 78.20 58.23 7.95
C ALA A 324 78.16 57.01 8.89
N TRP A 325 79.30 56.49 9.34
CA TRP A 325 79.36 55.39 10.31
C TRP A 325 78.95 55.86 11.70
N ARG A 326 79.39 57.07 12.11
CA ARG A 326 78.99 57.69 13.39
C ARG A 326 77.47 57.95 13.46
N SER A 327 76.83 58.25 12.33
CA SER A 327 75.37 58.51 12.27
C SER A 327 74.49 57.27 12.47
N ARG A 328 74.99 56.05 12.20
CA ARG A 328 74.20 54.81 12.35
C ARG A 328 73.98 54.39 13.81
N HIS A 329 74.80 54.86 14.74
CA HIS A 329 74.73 54.47 16.15
C HIS A 329 73.68 55.26 16.98
N LEU A 330 73.06 56.32 16.43
CA LEU A 330 72.22 57.25 17.20
C LEU A 330 70.70 57.19 16.93
N ASN A 331 70.19 56.25 16.13
CA ASN A 331 68.76 56.20 15.80
C ASN A 331 68.04 54.93 16.27
N VAL A 332 67.67 54.91 17.56
CA VAL A 332 66.69 53.97 18.16
C VAL A 332 65.23 54.35 17.76
N LYS A 333 65.03 55.44 17.01
CA LYS A 333 63.72 55.97 16.59
C LYS A 333 63.23 55.48 15.22
N GLU A 334 63.76 54.39 14.67
CA GLU A 334 63.31 53.82 13.39
C GLU A 334 62.19 52.77 13.54
N SER A 335 61.67 52.57 14.76
CA SER A 335 60.52 51.68 15.03
C SER A 335 59.16 52.26 14.63
N GLU A 336 59.08 53.49 14.13
CA GLU A 336 57.81 54.13 13.74
C GLU A 336 57.30 53.72 12.32
N LEU A 337 58.03 52.89 11.59
CA LEU A 337 57.68 52.49 10.21
C LEU A 337 56.63 51.35 10.10
N GLN A 338 55.97 50.94 11.19
CA GLN A 338 54.83 50.00 11.13
C GLN A 338 53.45 50.69 11.16
N ARG A 339 53.38 51.98 10.82
CA ARG A 339 52.08 52.62 10.55
C ARG A 339 51.65 52.32 9.10
N PRO A 340 50.45 51.78 8.87
CA PRO A 340 49.95 51.60 7.51
C PRO A 340 49.85 52.95 6.80
N LEU A 341 50.22 52.97 5.51
CA LEU A 341 50.27 54.18 4.66
C LEU A 341 48.90 54.85 4.44
N TYR A 342 47.81 54.21 4.84
CA TYR A 342 46.44 54.68 4.71
C TYR A 342 45.62 54.32 5.95
N SER A 343 44.62 55.16 6.27
CA SER A 343 43.71 54.94 7.40
C SER A 343 42.84 53.72 7.14
N ILE A 344 43.02 52.68 7.96
CA ILE A 344 42.17 51.49 7.93
C ILE A 344 40.89 51.82 8.69
N ASN A 345 39.78 51.99 7.97
CA ASN A 345 38.46 52.23 8.55
C ASN A 345 37.82 50.89 8.95
N THR A 346 38.34 50.29 10.01
CA THR A 346 37.77 49.10 10.65
C THR A 346 37.02 49.48 11.93
N TYR A 347 36.23 48.55 12.44
CA TYR A 347 35.59 48.72 13.73
C TYR A 347 36.64 48.78 14.84
N THR A 348 36.47 49.71 15.78
CA THR A 348 37.27 49.73 17.01
C THR A 348 36.77 48.64 17.96
N ASP A 349 37.62 48.15 18.87
CA ASP A 349 37.22 47.14 19.86
C ASP A 349 35.97 47.56 20.65
N THR A 350 35.86 48.86 20.97
CA THR A 350 34.68 49.41 21.63
C THR A 350 33.41 49.32 20.78
N GLN A 351 33.51 49.42 19.45
CA GLN A 351 32.38 49.25 18.53
C GLN A 351 32.01 47.78 18.36
N ILE A 352 32.99 46.87 18.36
CA ILE A 352 32.76 45.43 18.25
C ILE A 352 32.05 44.90 19.51
N VAL A 353 32.51 45.32 20.70
CA VAL A 353 31.94 44.92 21.98
C VAL A 353 30.58 45.60 22.25
N SER A 354 30.17 46.58 21.45
CA SER A 354 28.82 47.17 21.57
C SER A 354 27.69 46.21 21.15
N ASP A 355 27.97 45.18 20.34
CA ASP A 355 26.97 44.20 19.94
C ASP A 355 26.67 43.24 21.11
N PRO A 356 25.40 43.11 21.56
CA PRO A 356 25.04 42.24 22.67
C PRO A 356 25.40 40.77 22.44
N ARG A 357 25.44 40.30 21.18
CA ARG A 357 25.82 38.92 20.87
C ARG A 357 27.29 38.66 21.17
N VAL A 358 28.16 39.61 20.81
CA VAL A 358 29.61 39.50 21.06
C VAL A 358 29.90 39.52 22.55
N ARG A 359 29.18 40.34 23.32
CA ARG A 359 29.33 40.38 24.79
C ARG A 359 28.91 39.08 25.47
N VAL A 360 27.78 38.51 25.05
CA VAL A 360 27.29 37.26 25.63
C VAL A 360 28.18 36.08 25.22
N GLU A 361 28.66 36.07 23.99
CA GLU A 361 29.59 35.03 23.50
C GLU A 361 30.93 35.08 24.25
N GLN A 362 31.49 36.28 24.41
CA GLN A 362 32.71 36.51 25.17
C GLN A 362 32.55 36.08 26.64
N ALA A 363 31.43 36.42 27.28
CA ALA A 363 31.14 35.98 28.64
C ALA A 363 30.99 34.44 28.75
N LEU A 364 30.41 33.80 27.74
CA LEU A 364 30.30 32.33 27.68
C LEU A 364 31.66 31.66 27.42
N ARG A 365 32.59 32.31 26.70
CA ARG A 365 33.97 31.85 26.55
C ARG A 365 34.77 31.98 27.84
N GLU A 366 34.65 33.12 28.53
CA GLU A 366 35.30 33.37 29.81
C GLU A 366 34.80 32.39 30.90
N ALA A 367 33.52 32.03 30.86
CA ALA A 367 32.94 30.98 31.71
C ALA A 367 33.24 29.55 31.23
N GLY A 368 33.92 29.37 30.10
CA GLY A 368 34.26 28.05 29.54
C GLY A 368 33.07 27.28 28.92
N LEU A 369 31.88 27.88 28.81
CA LEU A 369 30.63 27.23 28.39
C LEU A 369 30.32 27.35 26.88
N HIS A 370 31.16 28.02 26.10
CA HIS A 370 30.96 28.28 24.67
C HIS A 370 30.67 27.04 23.78
N HIS A 371 31.11 25.84 24.16
CA HIS A 371 30.82 24.61 23.42
C HIS A 371 29.54 23.88 23.88
N SER A 372 28.89 24.34 24.95
CA SER A 372 27.68 23.72 25.51
C SER A 372 26.46 23.91 24.61
N GLN A 373 25.53 22.96 24.66
CA GLN A 373 24.22 23.10 24.03
C GLN A 373 23.46 24.33 24.55
N TYR A 374 23.64 24.67 25.83
CA TYR A 374 23.10 25.88 26.44
C TYR A 374 23.59 27.16 25.74
N ALA A 375 24.88 27.24 25.40
CA ALA A 375 25.42 28.40 24.69
C ALA A 375 24.82 28.55 23.29
N LYS A 376 24.55 27.44 22.59
CA LYS A 376 23.91 27.44 21.27
C LYS A 376 22.47 27.94 21.34
N GLU A 377 21.72 27.50 22.34
CA GLU A 377 20.33 27.93 22.56
C GLU A 377 20.26 29.41 22.97
N VAL A 378 21.16 29.88 23.83
CA VAL A 378 21.20 31.29 24.23
C VAL A 378 21.58 32.19 23.04
N LEU A 379 22.58 31.81 22.26
CA LEU A 379 23.04 32.60 21.11
C LEU A 379 22.03 32.61 19.95
N SER A 380 21.18 31.59 19.81
CA SER A 380 20.13 31.57 18.77
C SER A 380 18.98 32.55 19.06
N VAL A 381 18.72 32.83 20.34
CA VAL A 381 17.65 33.74 20.78
C VAL A 381 18.04 35.22 20.63
N ILE A 382 19.32 35.56 20.73
CA ILE A 382 19.79 36.95 20.72
C ILE A 382 19.85 37.49 19.29
N LYS A 383 18.94 38.40 18.95
CA LYS A 383 18.87 39.05 17.63
C LYS A 383 19.88 40.20 17.50
N PRO A 384 20.43 40.44 16.30
CA PRO A 384 21.28 41.61 16.06
C PRO A 384 20.49 42.91 16.28
N PRO A 385 21.15 43.99 16.75
CA PRO A 385 20.49 45.29 16.99
C PRO A 385 19.95 45.94 15.71
N LYS A 386 20.52 45.60 14.54
CA LYS A 386 20.00 45.99 13.23
C LYS A 386 19.62 44.74 12.45
N PRO A 387 18.41 44.65 11.89
CA PRO A 387 18.02 43.51 11.08
C PRO A 387 18.88 43.46 9.80
N PRO A 388 19.19 42.26 9.28
CA PRO A 388 19.90 42.12 8.02
C PRO A 388 19.08 42.73 6.88
N ARG A 389 19.77 43.34 5.91
CA ARG A 389 19.13 43.89 4.70
C ARG A 389 18.40 42.78 3.94
N ARG A 390 17.40 43.16 3.14
CA ARG A 390 16.46 42.23 2.50
C ARG A 390 17.15 41.21 1.59
N ASP A 391 18.22 41.61 0.93
CA ASP A 391 19.11 40.83 0.06
C ASP A 391 20.04 39.89 0.84
N THR A 392 20.29 40.15 2.13
CA THR A 392 21.17 39.35 3.00
C THR A 392 20.41 38.40 3.93
N LYS A 393 19.09 38.27 3.77
CA LYS A 393 18.30 37.31 4.56
C LYS A 393 18.60 35.89 4.09
N SER A 394 19.25 35.09 4.93
CA SER A 394 19.42 33.66 4.68
C SER A 394 18.05 32.97 4.69
N ILE A 395 17.74 32.23 3.62
CA ILE A 395 16.51 31.45 3.48
C ILE A 395 16.55 30.20 4.39
N LEU A 396 17.75 29.81 4.81
CA LEU A 396 17.98 28.69 5.73
C LEU A 396 17.52 29.08 7.14
N LYS A 397 16.50 28.38 7.64
CA LYS A 397 16.13 28.35 9.06
C LYS A 397 16.99 27.27 9.71
N PHE A 398 17.92 27.69 10.55
CA PHE A 398 18.72 26.79 11.39
C PHE A 398 18.01 26.54 12.71
#